data_AF-A0A960USH4-F1
#
_entry.id   AF-A0A960USH4-F1
#
_cell.length_a   1.000
_cell.length_b   1.000
_cell.length_c   1.000
_cell.angle_alpha   90.00
_cell.angle_beta   90.00
_cell.angle_gamma   90.00
#
_symmetry.space_group_name_H-M   'P 1'
#
loop_
_entity.id
_entity.type
_entity.pdbx_description
1 polymer ?
#
loop_
_entity_poly.entity_id
_entity_poly.type
_entity_poly.pdbx_seq_one_letter_code
_entity_poly.pdbx_strand_id
1 'polypeptide(L)'
;MGRTLQPYSNLVDNIYERFKKFRKALRKEDQRSFDMLMNAARSQLQVGVMAAQPNPFDSMSMSMLIELHKELLHLQRRLDALEKRQIVEKSDPADSTEGEEESMRSRRAGDGKDEQLSRKEKRNTEY
;
A
#
# COMPACT_ATOMS: atom_id res chain seq x y z
N MET A 1 -5.26 -57.56 -3.13
CA MET A 1 -6.00 -56.60 -3.97
C MET A 1 -5.40 -55.22 -3.71
N GLY A 2 -4.61 -54.70 -4.66
CA GLY A 2 -3.85 -53.46 -4.47
C GLY A 2 -4.77 -52.28 -4.17
N ARG A 3 -4.45 -51.49 -3.14
CA ARG A 3 -5.15 -50.23 -2.85
C ARG A 3 -5.04 -49.34 -4.09
N THR A 4 -6.14 -49.18 -4.82
CA THR A 4 -6.25 -48.16 -5.86
C THR A 4 -5.94 -46.80 -5.24
N LEU A 5 -4.91 -46.13 -5.73
CA LEU A 5 -4.59 -44.75 -5.35
C LEU A 5 -5.82 -43.89 -5.62
N GLN A 6 -6.31 -43.21 -4.58
CA GLN A 6 -7.45 -42.31 -4.73
C GLN A 6 -7.04 -41.14 -5.63
N PRO A 7 -7.91 -40.72 -6.57
CA PRO A 7 -7.71 -39.50 -7.33
C PRO A 7 -7.46 -38.31 -6.40
N TYR A 8 -6.51 -37.44 -6.77
CA TYR A 8 -6.15 -36.27 -5.97
C TYR A 8 -7.35 -35.36 -5.68
N SER A 9 -8.30 -35.25 -6.62
CA SER A 9 -9.59 -34.56 -6.43
C SER A 9 -10.38 -35.09 -5.24
N ASN A 10 -10.46 -36.41 -5.07
CA ASN A 10 -11.21 -37.03 -3.98
C ASN A 10 -10.54 -36.73 -2.64
N LEU A 11 -9.21 -36.68 -2.59
CA LEU A 11 -8.49 -36.32 -1.37
C LEU A 11 -8.77 -34.86 -0.98
N VAL A 12 -8.85 -33.96 -1.95
CA VAL A 12 -9.23 -32.56 -1.73
C VAL A 12 -10.68 -32.42 -1.28
N ASP A 13 -11.62 -33.15 -1.88
CA ASP A 13 -13.03 -33.18 -1.43
C ASP A 13 -13.15 -33.67 0.02
N ASN A 14 -12.40 -34.72 0.38
CA ASN A 14 -12.35 -35.20 1.78
C ASN A 14 -11.83 -34.13 2.75
N ILE A 15 -10.87 -33.31 2.34
CA ILE A 15 -10.39 -32.19 3.15
C ILE A 15 -11.52 -31.18 3.35
N TYR A 16 -12.24 -30.79 2.30
CA TYR A 16 -13.39 -29.88 2.44
C TYR A 16 -14.44 -30.39 3.41
N GLU A 17 -14.80 -31.67 3.31
CA GLU A 17 -15.76 -32.29 4.23
C GLU A 17 -15.29 -32.21 5.69
N ARG A 18 -14.00 -32.45 5.96
CA ARG A 18 -13.41 -32.32 7.31
C ARG A 18 -13.53 -30.89 7.83
N PHE A 19 -13.38 -29.89 6.97
CA PHE A 19 -13.46 -28.49 7.36
C PHE A 19 -14.90 -27.95 7.47
N LYS A 20 -15.94 -28.67 7.04
CA LYS A 20 -17.33 -28.19 7.18
C LYS A 20 -17.73 -27.89 8.63
N LYS A 21 -17.32 -28.74 9.58
CA LYS A 21 -17.61 -28.51 11.01
C LYS A 21 -16.85 -27.30 11.55
N PHE A 22 -15.59 -27.14 11.15
CA PHE A 22 -14.76 -25.98 11.49
C PHE A 22 -15.40 -24.68 10.98
N ARG A 23 -15.77 -24.65 9.69
CA ARG A 23 -16.46 -23.51 9.07
C ARG A 23 -17.73 -23.13 9.83
N LYS A 24 -18.55 -24.10 10.24
CA LYS A 24 -19.80 -23.84 10.99
C LYS A 24 -19.56 -23.23 12.37
N ALA A 25 -18.39 -23.43 12.98
CA ALA A 25 -18.04 -22.87 14.27
C ALA A 25 -17.51 -21.42 14.20
N LEU A 26 -17.13 -20.95 13.00
CA LEU A 26 -16.63 -19.59 12.78
C LEU A 26 -17.75 -18.54 12.83
N ARG A 27 -17.38 -17.28 13.15
CA ARG A 27 -18.28 -16.12 13.01
C ARG A 27 -18.66 -15.92 11.54
N LYS A 28 -19.78 -15.24 11.26
CA LYS A 28 -20.25 -15.02 9.88
C LYS A 28 -19.22 -14.31 9.00
N GLU A 29 -18.49 -13.35 9.56
CA GLU A 29 -17.42 -12.62 8.86
C GLU A 29 -16.27 -13.57 8.49
N ASP A 30 -15.79 -14.34 9.46
CA ASP A 30 -14.70 -15.31 9.27
C ASP A 30 -15.08 -16.44 8.31
N GLN A 31 -16.36 -16.85 8.27
CA GLN A 31 -16.85 -17.84 7.31
C GLN A 31 -16.65 -17.41 5.87
N ARG A 32 -16.87 -16.12 5.57
CA ARG A 32 -16.69 -15.58 4.22
C ARG A 32 -15.21 -15.59 3.81
N SER A 33 -14.33 -15.15 4.72
CA SER A 33 -12.88 -15.19 4.50
C SER A 33 -12.37 -16.62 4.31
N PHE A 34 -12.88 -17.55 5.12
CA PHE A 34 -12.57 -18.97 4.99
C PHE A 34 -12.98 -19.54 3.63
N ASP A 35 -14.20 -19.22 3.15
CA ASP A 35 -14.69 -19.70 1.86
C ASP A 35 -13.86 -19.15 0.68
N MET A 36 -13.40 -17.90 0.77
CA MET A 36 -12.52 -17.30 -0.24
C MET A 36 -11.16 -18.03 -0.31
N LEU A 37 -10.54 -18.30 0.83
CA LEU A 37 -9.28 -19.06 0.90
C LEU A 37 -9.44 -20.48 0.38
N MET A 38 -10.54 -21.12 0.76
CA MET A 38 -10.87 -22.47 0.30
C MET A 38 -11.10 -22.55 -1.21
N ASN A 39 -11.68 -21.52 -1.83
CA ASN A 39 -11.79 -21.44 -3.28
C ASN A 39 -10.43 -21.21 -3.96
N ALA A 40 -9.58 -20.33 -3.39
CA ALA A 40 -8.23 -20.09 -3.92
C ALA A 40 -7.38 -21.38 -3.94
N ALA A 41 -7.49 -22.19 -2.89
CA ALA A 41 -6.83 -23.50 -2.84
C ALA A 41 -7.33 -24.47 -3.91
N ARG A 42 -8.62 -24.44 -4.26
CA ARG A 42 -9.19 -25.30 -5.30
C ARG A 42 -8.62 -24.98 -6.68
N SER A 43 -8.41 -23.71 -6.98
CA SER A 43 -7.90 -23.26 -8.27
C SER A 43 -6.49 -23.77 -8.55
N GLN A 44 -5.71 -24.09 -7.51
CA GLN A 44 -4.34 -24.61 -7.63
C GLN A 44 -4.26 -26.15 -7.55
N LEU A 45 -5.41 -26.85 -7.66
CA LEU A 45 -5.47 -28.32 -7.65
C LEU A 45 -4.50 -28.96 -8.66
N GLN A 46 -4.38 -28.37 -9.85
CA GLN A 46 -3.50 -28.88 -10.92
C GLN A 46 -2.01 -28.81 -10.52
N VAL A 47 -1.61 -27.79 -9.78
CA VAL A 47 -0.23 -27.64 -9.28
C VAL A 47 0.10 -28.74 -8.27
N GLY A 48 -0.84 -29.06 -7.38
CA GLY A 48 -0.70 -30.14 -6.42
C GLY A 48 -0.62 -31.53 -7.06
N VAL A 49 -1.39 -31.77 -8.13
CA VAL A 49 -1.31 -32.99 -8.94
C VAL A 49 0.07 -33.13 -9.60
N MET A 50 0.57 -32.05 -10.19
CA MET A 50 1.88 -32.05 -10.86
C MET A 50 3.05 -32.17 -9.88
N ALA A 51 2.91 -31.65 -8.66
CA ALA A 51 3.93 -31.69 -7.63
C ALA A 51 4.01 -33.02 -6.86
N ALA A 52 3.19 -34.02 -7.22
CA ALA A 52 3.13 -35.36 -6.62
C ALA A 52 3.13 -35.34 -5.08
N GLN A 53 2.48 -34.33 -4.49
CA GLN A 53 2.55 -34.12 -3.05
C GLN A 53 1.81 -35.21 -2.28
N PRO A 54 2.42 -35.81 -1.24
CA PRO A 54 1.80 -36.92 -0.49
C PRO A 54 0.58 -36.47 0.32
N ASN A 55 0.50 -35.18 0.68
CA ASN A 55 -0.62 -34.59 1.39
C ASN A 55 -1.16 -33.37 0.62
N PRO A 56 -2.39 -33.45 0.08
CA PRO A 56 -2.99 -32.34 -0.67
C PRO A 56 -3.17 -31.06 0.16
N PHE A 57 -3.32 -31.19 1.48
CA PHE A 57 -3.49 -30.03 2.34
C PHE A 57 -2.26 -29.11 2.33
N ASP A 58 -1.05 -29.67 2.16
CA ASP A 58 0.18 -28.88 2.14
C ASP A 58 0.23 -28.00 0.88
N SER A 59 -0.16 -28.56 -0.28
CA SER A 59 -0.31 -27.77 -1.50
C SER A 59 -1.43 -26.73 -1.38
N MET A 60 -2.57 -27.11 -0.82
CA MET A 60 -3.71 -26.20 -0.62
C MET A 60 -3.35 -25.04 0.31
N SER A 61 -2.70 -25.31 1.44
CA SER A 61 -2.27 -24.28 2.39
C SER A 61 -1.22 -23.36 1.79
N MET A 62 -0.24 -23.89 1.05
CA MET A 62 0.72 -23.05 0.34
C MET A 62 0.04 -22.13 -0.68
N SER A 63 -0.96 -22.66 -1.40
CA SER A 63 -1.79 -21.89 -2.35
C SER A 63 -2.50 -20.72 -1.67
N MET A 64 -3.12 -20.99 -0.51
CA MET A 64 -3.79 -19.96 0.30
C MET A 64 -2.81 -18.89 0.78
N LEU A 65 -1.63 -19.30 1.25
CA LEU A 65 -0.59 -18.38 1.73
C LEU A 65 -0.07 -17.47 0.61
N ILE A 66 0.13 -18.02 -0.59
CA ILE A 66 0.53 -17.23 -1.76
C ILE A 66 -0.54 -16.20 -2.11
N GLU A 67 -1.83 -16.58 -2.09
CA GLU A 67 -2.90 -15.64 -2.41
C GLU A 67 -3.01 -14.52 -1.37
N LEU A 68 -2.91 -14.86 -0.08
CA LEU A 68 -2.85 -13.87 1.00
C LEU A 68 -1.65 -12.93 0.87
N HIS A 69 -0.48 -13.46 0.50
CA HIS A 69 0.71 -12.64 0.29
C HIS A 69 0.54 -11.67 -0.89
N LYS A 70 -0.09 -12.12 -1.98
CA LYS A 70 -0.41 -11.26 -3.13
C LYS A 70 -1.39 -10.15 -2.75
N GLU A 71 -2.43 -10.46 -1.98
CA GLU A 71 -3.38 -9.46 -1.48
C GLU A 71 -2.68 -8.44 -0.58
N LEU A 72 -1.80 -8.89 0.31
CA LEU A 72 -1.02 -8.01 1.19
C LEU A 72 -0.14 -7.05 0.36
N LEU A 73 0.61 -7.55 -0.62
CA LEU A 73 1.41 -6.71 -1.51
C LEU A 73 0.55 -5.73 -2.31
N HIS A 74 -0.64 -6.15 -2.73
CA HIS A 74 -1.58 -5.27 -3.43
C HIS A 74 -2.06 -4.13 -2.52
N LEU A 75 -2.41 -4.44 -1.26
CA LEU A 75 -2.81 -3.43 -0.27
C LEU A 75 -1.66 -2.47 0.03
N GLN A 76 -0.43 -2.96 0.23
CA GLN A 76 0.75 -2.12 0.45
C GLN A 76 0.97 -1.15 -0.70
N ARG A 77 0.94 -1.62 -1.96
CA ARG A 77 1.08 -0.75 -3.13
C ARG A 77 -0.02 0.31 -3.22
N ARG A 78 -1.25 -0.01 -2.81
CA ARG A 78 -2.35 0.96 -2.78
C ARG A 78 -2.14 2.02 -1.71
N LEU A 79 -1.66 1.63 -0.52
CA LEU A 79 -1.31 2.58 0.54
C LEU A 79 -0.17 3.50 0.08
N ASP A 80 0.92 2.94 -0.45
CA ASP A 80 2.05 3.72 -0.97
C ASP A 80 1.60 4.73 -2.04
N ALA A 81 0.69 4.32 -2.94
CA ALA A 81 0.15 5.19 -3.98
C ALA A 81 -0.73 6.31 -3.42
N LEU A 82 -1.50 6.05 -2.36
CA LEU A 82 -2.33 7.06 -1.69
C LEU A 82 -1.46 8.04 -0.90
N GLU A 83 -0.46 7.56 -0.18
CA GLU A 83 0.49 8.39 0.57
C GLU A 83 1.27 9.31 -0.37
N LYS A 84 1.77 8.79 -1.50
CA LYS A 84 2.45 9.61 -2.53
C LYS A 84 1.54 10.70 -3.10
N ARG A 85 0.25 10.43 -3.32
CA ARG A 85 -0.70 11.45 -3.80
C ARG A 85 -0.92 12.56 -2.76
N GLN A 86 -1.03 12.19 -1.48
CA GLN A 86 -1.20 13.19 -0.40
C GLN A 86 0.04 14.07 -0.21
N ILE A 87 1.24 13.55 -0.49
CA ILE A 87 2.48 14.34 -0.46
C ILE A 87 2.51 15.34 -1.62
N VAL A 88 2.13 14.90 -2.83
CA VAL A 88 2.10 15.77 -4.03
C VAL A 88 1.01 16.85 -3.93
N GLU A 89 -0.15 16.56 -3.34
CA GLU A 89 -1.21 17.56 -3.11
C GLU A 89 -0.85 18.59 -2.02
N LYS A 90 0.06 18.26 -1.10
CA LYS A 90 0.54 19.20 -0.06
C LYS A 90 1.74 20.04 -0.51
N SER A 91 2.42 19.68 -1.61
CA SER A 91 3.66 20.33 -2.02
C SER A 91 3.51 21.50 -3.02
N ASP A 92 2.35 21.70 -3.66
CA ASP A 92 2.11 22.86 -4.56
C ASP A 92 0.60 23.26 -4.53
N PRO A 93 0.21 24.56 -4.34
CA PRO A 93 0.84 25.74 -4.95
C PRO A 93 0.91 27.03 -4.08
N ALA A 94 1.18 26.98 -2.77
CA ALA A 94 1.21 28.19 -1.92
C ALA A 94 2.62 28.61 -1.43
N ASP A 95 3.60 27.69 -1.41
CA ASP A 95 4.91 27.95 -0.78
C ASP A 95 5.91 28.69 -1.71
N SER A 96 5.63 28.76 -3.02
CA SER A 96 6.48 29.50 -3.96
C SER A 96 6.11 30.99 -4.10
N THR A 97 4.90 31.40 -3.69
CA THR A 97 4.45 32.80 -3.85
C THR A 97 4.84 33.73 -2.70
N GLU A 98 5.05 33.20 -1.48
CA GLU A 98 5.40 34.06 -0.33
C GLU A 98 6.90 34.42 -0.30
N GLY A 99 7.77 33.51 -0.72
CA GLY A 99 9.22 33.75 -0.78
C GLY A 99 9.66 34.77 -1.83
N GLU A 100 8.91 34.91 -2.93
CA GLU A 100 9.21 35.90 -3.98
C GLU A 100 8.73 37.31 -3.60
N GLU A 101 7.61 37.44 -2.88
CA GLU A 101 7.10 38.74 -2.43
C GLU A 101 7.95 39.36 -1.30
N GLU A 102 8.46 38.56 -0.37
CA GLU A 102 9.37 39.05 0.68
C GLU A 102 10.74 39.48 0.12
N SER A 103 11.28 38.75 -0.85
CA SER A 103 12.54 39.09 -1.54
C SER A 103 12.41 40.41 -2.33
N MET A 104 11.27 40.64 -2.97
CA MET A 104 10.96 41.90 -3.68
C MET A 104 10.74 43.08 -2.72
N ARG A 105 10.09 42.86 -1.57
CA ARG A 105 9.92 43.90 -0.53
C ARG A 105 11.24 44.31 0.12
N SER A 106 12.14 43.37 0.37
CA SER A 106 13.47 43.67 0.95
C SER A 106 14.35 44.48 -0.01
N ARG A 107 14.19 44.33 -1.33
CA ARG A 107 14.93 45.14 -2.32
C ARG A 107 14.38 46.56 -2.47
N ARG A 108 13.06 46.75 -2.36
CA ARG A 108 12.44 48.10 -2.40
C ARG A 108 12.68 48.93 -1.13
N ALA A 109 12.94 48.30 0.01
CA ALA A 109 13.21 49.01 1.27
C ALA A 109 14.68 49.50 1.41
N GLY A 110 15.60 48.99 0.59
CA GLY A 110 17.02 49.37 0.62
C GLY A 110 17.34 50.66 -0.12
N ASP A 111 16.57 51.02 -1.15
CA ASP A 111 16.92 52.09 -2.10
C ASP A 111 16.55 53.52 -1.61
N GLY A 112 15.82 53.63 -0.50
CA GLY A 112 15.33 54.91 0.03
C GLY A 112 16.15 55.52 1.18
N LYS A 113 17.19 54.83 1.67
CA LYS A 113 18.00 55.32 2.81
C LYS A 113 19.24 56.10 2.41
N ASP A 114 19.80 55.84 1.22
CA ASP A 114 21.01 56.54 0.75
C ASP A 114 20.71 57.97 0.27
N GLU A 115 19.47 58.25 -0.16
CA GLU A 115 19.08 59.58 -0.63
C GLU A 115 18.80 60.59 0.52
N GLN A 116 18.54 60.11 1.75
CA GLN A 116 18.31 60.97 2.91
C GLN A 116 19.58 61.36 3.67
N LEU A 117 20.64 60.55 3.59
CA LEU A 117 21.94 60.86 4.21
C LEU A 117 22.69 61.95 3.42
N SER A 118 22.60 61.96 2.08
CA SER A 118 23.21 63.00 1.24
C SER A 118 22.57 64.39 1.41
N ARG A 119 21.28 64.47 1.78
CA ARG A 119 20.58 65.75 2.02
C ARG A 119 20.81 66.34 3.42
N LYS A 120 21.30 65.55 4.39
CA LYS A 120 21.63 66.05 5.73
C LYS A 120 23.06 66.58 5.83
N GLU A 121 24.01 66.08 5.04
CA GLU A 121 25.40 66.56 5.07
C GLU A 121 25.62 67.90 4.36
N LYS A 122 24.75 68.28 3.40
CA LYS A 122 24.88 69.55 2.66
C LYS A 122 24.33 70.79 3.39
N ARG A 123 23.82 70.66 4.62
CA ARG A 123 23.28 71.80 5.40
C ARG A 123 24.14 72.23 6.58
N ASN A 124 25.31 71.62 6.79
CA ASN A 124 26.12 71.86 7.99
C ASN A 124 27.51 72.47 7.69
N THR A 125 27.71 73.05 6.49
CA THR A 125 28.98 73.66 6.06
C THR A 125 28.85 75.10 5.53
N GLU A 126 27.73 75.77 5.78
CA GLU A 126 27.65 77.22 5.67
C GLU A 126 27.28 77.80 7.03
N TYR A 127 28.30 78.09 7.84
CA TYR A 127 28.44 79.27 8.71
C TYR A 127 29.85 79.30 9.31
#